data_AF-A0A293M8F8-F1
#
_entry.id   AF-A0A293M8F8-F1
#
_cell.length_a   1.000
_cell.length_b   1.000
_cell.length_c   1.000
_cell.angle_alpha   90.00
_cell.angle_beta   90.00
_cell.angle_gamma   90.00
#
_symmetry.space_group_name_H-M   'P 1'
#
loop_
_entity.id
_entity.type
_entity.pdbx_description
1 polymer ?
#
loop_
_entity_poly.entity_id
_entity_poly.type
_entity_poly.pdbx_seq_one_letter_code
_entity_poly.pdbx_strand_id
1 'polypeptide(L)'
;MLYSVLFMYHISYCRLVSGTSKLNLDRVSVLQEKMIRTIANTGYNDSTKKCLKLYSILSVVDAYEYRLACLYKRFSNLQNLVTQKPNVLSP
;
A
#
# COMPACT_ATOMS: atom_id res chain seq x y z
N MET A 1 1.64 14.87 4.25
CA MET A 1 0.45 14.33 4.98
C MET A 1 -0.72 14.05 4.05
N LEU A 2 -1.27 15.03 3.32
CA LEU A 2 -2.44 14.82 2.45
C LEU A 2 -2.24 13.74 1.36
N TYR A 3 -1.05 13.73 0.72
CA TYR A 3 -0.65 12.70 -0.25
C TYR A 3 -0.80 11.27 0.31
N SER A 4 -0.19 11.03 1.48
CA SER A 4 -0.16 9.71 2.10
C SER A 4 -1.58 9.22 2.41
N VAL A 5 -2.45 10.11 2.88
CA VAL A 5 -3.85 9.78 3.20
C VAL A 5 -4.62 9.40 1.94
N LEU A 6 -4.57 10.21 0.89
CA LEU A 6 -5.31 9.97 -0.35
C LEU A 6 -4.88 8.66 -1.04
N PHE A 7 -3.58 8.42 -1.14
CA PHE A 7 -3.05 7.19 -1.71
C PHE A 7 -3.34 5.97 -0.84
N MET A 8 -3.31 6.11 0.49
CA MET A 8 -3.68 5.02 1.39
C MET A 8 -5.16 4.62 1.25
N TYR A 9 -6.06 5.58 1.04
CA TYR A 9 -7.47 5.28 0.74
C TYR A 9 -7.60 4.53 -0.58
N HIS A 10 -6.94 4.98 -1.65
CA HIS A 10 -7.00 4.28 -2.94
C HIS A 10 -6.40 2.87 -2.87
N ILE A 11 -5.27 2.67 -2.20
CA ILE A 11 -4.66 1.35 -2.01
C ILE A 11 -5.61 0.44 -1.20
N SER A 12 -6.25 0.97 -0.16
CA SER A 12 -7.20 0.21 0.65
C SER A 12 -8.47 -0.16 -0.14
N TYR A 13 -8.97 0.76 -0.95
CA TYR A 13 -10.14 0.56 -1.80
C TYR A 13 -9.87 -0.48 -2.90
N CYS A 14 -8.75 -0.36 -3.63
CA CYS A 14 -8.33 -1.33 -4.64
C CYS A 14 -8.22 -2.74 -4.06
N ARG A 15 -7.77 -2.85 -2.81
CA ARG A 15 -7.67 -4.11 -2.08
C ARG A 15 -9.03 -4.67 -1.65
N LEU A 16 -9.96 -3.82 -1.22
CA LEU A 16 -11.27 -4.23 -0.72
C LEU A 16 -12.25 -4.61 -1.84
N VAL A 17 -12.36 -3.79 -2.88
CA VAL A 17 -13.44 -3.90 -3.87
C VAL A 17 -13.16 -4.89 -4.98
N SER A 18 -11.89 -5.06 -5.39
CA SER A 18 -11.60 -5.73 -6.66
C SER A 18 -10.83 -7.03 -6.54
N GLY A 19 -10.36 -7.40 -5.34
CA GLY A 19 -9.17 -8.24 -5.23
C GLY A 19 -7.97 -7.53 -5.87
N THR A 20 -6.78 -7.74 -5.35
CA THR A 20 -5.58 -7.06 -5.84
C THR A 20 -5.19 -7.55 -7.24
N SER A 21 -5.81 -6.96 -8.26
CA SER A 21 -5.42 -7.11 -9.65
C SER A 21 -4.30 -6.13 -9.98
N LYS A 22 -3.25 -6.62 -10.65
CA LYS A 22 -2.08 -5.84 -11.09
C LYS A 22 -2.51 -4.58 -11.87
N LEU A 23 -3.59 -4.68 -12.66
CA LEU A 23 -4.21 -3.57 -13.38
C LEU A 23 -4.64 -2.40 -12.49
N ASN A 24 -5.15 -2.67 -11.29
CA ASN A 24 -5.58 -1.62 -10.36
C ASN A 24 -4.38 -0.92 -9.73
N LEU A 25 -3.33 -1.67 -9.40
CA LEU A 25 -2.07 -1.10 -8.92
C LEU A 25 -1.40 -0.24 -9.98
N ASP A 26 -1.40 -0.69 -11.24
CA ASP A 26 -0.85 0.08 -12.36
C ASP A 26 -1.61 1.39 -12.57
N ARG A 27 -2.95 1.37 -12.49
CA ARG A 27 -3.78 2.59 -12.57
C ARG A 27 -3.46 3.58 -11.45
N VAL A 28 -3.32 3.11 -10.22
CA VAL A 28 -2.97 3.97 -9.07
C VAL A 28 -1.53 4.48 -9.18
N SER A 29 -0.60 3.68 -9.71
CA SER A 29 0.78 4.10 -10.01
C SER A 29 0.80 5.23 -11.05
N VAL A 30 0.02 5.12 -12.13
CA VAL A 30 -0.09 6.20 -13.14
C VAL A 30 -0.66 7.48 -12.54
N LEU A 31 -1.64 7.38 -11.63
CA LEU A 31 -2.18 8.53 -10.88
C LEU A 31 -1.12 9.18 -9.97
N GLN A 32 -0.33 8.36 -9.28
CA GLN A 32 0.80 8.81 -8.46
C GLN A 32 1.79 9.61 -9.28
N GLU A 33 2.20 9.07 -10.42
CA GLU A 33 3.17 9.75 -11.27
C GLU A 33 2.62 11.04 -11.87
N LYS A 34 1.35 11.06 -12.30
CA LYS A 34 0.70 12.29 -12.76
C LYS A 34 0.74 13.38 -11.70
N MET A 35 0.39 13.06 -10.46
CA MET A 35 0.42 14.01 -9.34
C MET A 35 1.83 14.52 -9.06
N ILE A 36 2.83 13.62 -9.03
CA ILE A 36 4.23 14.00 -8.81
C ILE A 36 4.73 14.90 -9.94
N ARG A 37 4.37 14.61 -11.20
CA ARG A 37 4.70 15.47 -12.34
C ARG A 37 4.09 16.87 -12.20
N THR A 38 2.84 16.97 -11.75
CA THR A 38 2.19 18.26 -11.48
C THR A 38 2.89 19.03 -10.38
N ILE A 39 3.28 18.37 -9.29
CA ILE A 39 3.99 19.03 -8.16
C ILE A 39 5.41 19.46 -8.57
N ALA A 40 6.11 18.61 -9.31
CA ALA A 40 7.48 18.86 -9.73
C ALA A 40 7.58 19.76 -10.97
N ASN A 41 6.45 20.09 -11.60
CA ASN A 41 6.37 20.81 -12.88
C ASN A 41 7.29 20.23 -13.96
N THR A 42 7.38 18.89 -14.03
CA THR A 42 8.25 18.16 -14.97
C THR A 42 7.47 17.68 -16.19
N GLY A 43 8.15 17.51 -17.32
CA GLY A 43 7.56 17.06 -18.57
C GLY A 43 6.98 15.65 -18.49
N TYR A 44 6.10 15.31 -19.42
CA TYR A 44 5.42 13.99 -19.47
C TYR A 44 6.40 12.82 -19.61
N ASN A 45 7.53 13.03 -20.30
CA ASN A 45 8.56 12.02 -20.54
C ASN A 45 9.66 11.99 -19.46
N ASP A 46 9.61 12.89 -18.48
CA ASP A 46 10.63 12.94 -17.43
C ASP A 46 10.41 11.82 -16.42
N SER A 47 11.51 11.20 -15.99
CA SER A 47 11.48 10.11 -15.02
C SER A 47 11.03 10.61 -13.64
N THR A 48 9.86 10.16 -13.20
CA THR A 48 9.31 10.43 -11.86
C THR A 48 10.10 9.76 -10.75
N LYS A 49 10.96 8.77 -11.03
CA LYS A 49 11.78 8.07 -10.02
C LYS A 49 12.66 9.03 -9.21
N LYS A 50 13.24 10.04 -9.86
CA LYS A 50 14.09 11.04 -9.20
C LYS A 50 13.26 11.90 -8.25
N CYS A 51 12.05 12.28 -8.67
CA CYS A 51 11.11 13.05 -7.86
C CYS A 51 10.56 12.24 -6.68
N LEU A 52 10.24 10.95 -6.85
CA LEU A 52 9.83 10.09 -5.72
C LEU A 52 10.87 10.11 -4.60
N LYS A 53 12.16 9.97 -4.96
CA LYS A 53 13.26 10.00 -3.98
C LYS A 53 13.42 11.39 -3.36
N LEU A 54 13.29 12.45 -4.15
CA LEU A 54 13.45 13.83 -3.71
C LEU A 54 12.35 14.26 -2.73
N TYR A 55 11.11 13.81 -2.96
CA TYR A 55 9.98 14.06 -2.08
C TYR A 55 9.80 13.00 -0.97
N SER A 56 10.72 12.03 -0.86
CA SER A 56 10.59 10.88 0.07
C SER A 56 9.24 10.17 -0.03
N ILE A 57 8.70 10.11 -1.25
CA ILE A 57 7.41 9.49 -1.55
C ILE A 57 7.65 8.00 -1.82
N LEU A 58 7.00 7.15 -1.03
CA LEU A 58 7.00 5.70 -1.25
C LEU A 58 6.20 5.37 -2.53
N SER A 59 6.70 4.45 -3.35
CA SER A 59 5.94 4.00 -4.52
C SER A 59 4.68 3.27 -4.07
N VAL A 60 3.61 3.35 -4.87
CA VAL A 60 2.35 2.63 -4.59
C VAL A 60 2.58 1.13 -4.47
N VAL A 61 3.52 0.57 -5.24
CA VAL A 61 3.89 -0.85 -5.19
C VAL A 61 4.56 -1.19 -3.87
N ASP A 62 5.58 -0.44 -3.46
CA ASP A 62 6.30 -0.69 -2.20
C ASP A 62 5.37 -0.50 -0.99
N ALA A 63 4.50 0.52 -1.04
CA ALA A 63 3.49 0.78 0.00
C ALA A 63 2.48 -0.38 0.11
N TYR A 64 2.11 -0.95 -1.02
CA TYR A 64 1.21 -2.09 -1.08
C TYR A 64 1.87 -3.36 -0.50
N GLU A 65 3.09 -3.68 -0.94
CA GLU A 65 3.84 -4.84 -0.45
C GLU A 65 4.10 -4.75 1.06
N TYR A 66 4.49 -3.58 1.55
CA TYR A 66 4.68 -3.35 2.98
C TYR A 66 3.39 -3.63 3.78
N ARG A 67 2.23 -3.14 3.32
CA ARG A 67 0.95 -3.39 3.99
C ARG A 67 0.51 -4.84 3.91
N LEU A 68 0.86 -5.53 2.82
CA LEU A 68 0.61 -6.95 2.68
C LEU A 68 1.44 -7.75 3.68
N ALA A 69 2.74 -7.43 3.80
CA ALA A 69 3.63 -8.03 4.79
C ALA A 69 3.17 -7.77 6.24
N CYS A 70 2.76 -6.54 6.57
CA CYS A 70 2.20 -6.21 7.87
C CYS A 70 0.92 -7.01 8.18
N LEU A 71 0.05 -7.17 7.18
CA LEU A 71 -1.16 -7.94 7.34
C LEU A 71 -0.84 -9.42 7.55
N TYR A 72 0.05 -9.99 6.73
CA TYR A 72 0.49 -11.37 6.87
C TYR A 72 1.07 -11.64 8.25
N LYS A 73 1.97 -10.77 8.73
CA LYS A 73 2.52 -10.81 10.09
C LYS A 73 1.43 -10.74 11.17
N ARG A 74 0.40 -9.93 10.96
CA ARG A 74 -0.72 -9.83 11.90
C ARG A 74 -1.54 -11.12 11.94
N PHE A 75 -1.82 -11.72 10.78
CA PHE A 75 -2.52 -12.99 10.70
C PHE A 75 -1.71 -14.15 11.31
N SER A 76 -0.40 -14.21 11.03
CA SER A 76 0.47 -15.23 11.64
C SER A 76 0.49 -15.11 13.17
N ASN A 77 0.56 -13.89 13.70
CA ASN A 77 0.50 -13.66 15.14
C ASN A 77 -0.86 -14.05 15.74
N LEU A 78 -1.97 -13.77 15.04
CA LEU A 78 -3.30 -14.20 15.50
C LEU A 78 -3.43 -15.72 15.54
N GLN A 79 -2.90 -16.44 14.55
CA GLN A 79 -2.88 -17.90 14.58
C GLN A 79 -2.09 -18.43 15.78
N ASN A 80 -0.94 -17.83 16.09
CA ASN A 80 -0.13 -18.18 17.27
C ASN A 80 -0.87 -17.91 18.60
N LEU A 81 -1.72 -16.89 18.67
CA LEU A 81 -2.54 -16.60 19.86
C LEU A 81 -3.73 -17.55 19.99
N VAL A 82 -4.33 -17.97 18.87
CA VAL A 82 -5.44 -18.94 18.86
C VAL A 82 -4.95 -20.34 19.26
N THR A 83 -3.76 -20.74 18.83
CA THR A 83 -3.16 -22.03 19.22
C THR A 83 -2.64 -22.05 20.65
N GLN A 84 -2.43 -20.90 21.29
CA GLN A 84 -2.01 -20.78 22.68
C GLN A 84 -3.15 -20.69 23.70
N LYS A 85 -4.43 -20.63 23.30
CA LYS A 85 -5.56 -20.69 24.25
C LYS A 85 -5.72 -22.14 24.72
N PRO A 86 -5.23 -22.52 25.92
CA PRO A 86 -5.28 -23.91 26.35
C PRO A 86 -6.69 -24.23 26.85
N ASN A 87 -7.03 -25.50 26.73
CA ASN A 87 -8.13 -26.17 27.42
C ASN A 87 -8.31 -25.66 28.86
N VAL A 88 -9.26 -24.77 29.07
CA VAL A 88 -9.83 -24.51 30.41
C VAL A 88 -11.33 -24.41 30.23
N LEU A 89 -11.98 -25.55 30.05
CA LEU A 89 -13.34 -25.78 30.53
C LEU A 89 -13.72 -27.27 30.37
N SER A 90 -13.64 -28.01 31.46
CA SER A 90 -14.73 -28.90 31.89
C SER A 90 -14.45 -29.37 33.33
N PRO A 91 -15.49 -29.44 34.17
CA PRO A 91 -15.41 -29.61 35.63
C PRO A 91 -14.85 -30.96 36.09
#